data_AF-A0A5D3K8R4-F1
#
_entry.id   AF-A0A5D3K8R4-F1
#
_cell.length_a   1.000
_cell.length_b   1.000
_cell.length_c   1.000
_cell.angle_alpha   90.00
_cell.angle_beta   90.00
_cell.angle_gamma   90.00
#
_symmetry.space_group_name_H-M   'P 1'
#
loop_
_entity.id
_entity.type
_entity.pdbx_description
1 polymer ?
#
loop_
_entity_poly.entity_id
_entity_poly.type
_entity_poly.pdbx_seq_one_letter_code
_entity_poly.pdbx_strand_id
1 'polypeptide(L)'
;MLVPTLIPPWPLLDGEEKPAVVTEVVASVTRAIAGAPFHIHLAARSVSIFLSLCTWLISAGAGGPLASALRADTFYTLLQRSPGPIASVVRLYRSMTLLAFYDQTPVAAKLLSLRAAQNWRA
;
A
#
# COMPACT_ATOMS: atom_id res chain seq x y z
N MET A 1 -4.34 -0.41 7.92
CA MET A 1 -2.97 0.15 8.00
C MET A 1 -1.98 -0.37 6.95
N LEU A 2 -2.33 -1.31 6.06
CA LEU A 2 -1.38 -1.88 5.07
C LEU A 2 -1.31 -1.15 3.73
N VAL A 3 -2.39 -0.52 3.29
CA VAL A 3 -2.42 0.16 1.98
C VAL A 3 -1.43 1.33 1.90
N PRO A 4 -1.30 2.22 2.92
CA PRO A 4 -0.35 3.33 2.85
C PRO A 4 1.12 2.89 2.71
N THR A 5 1.49 1.76 3.32
CA THR A 5 2.86 1.21 3.25
C THR A 5 3.15 0.51 1.92
N LEU A 6 2.12 0.28 1.10
CA LEU A 6 2.19 -0.38 -0.20
C LEU A 6 2.19 0.58 -1.38
N ILE A 7 1.95 1.87 -1.13
CA ILE A 7 1.94 2.89 -2.17
C ILE A 7 3.38 3.10 -2.64
N PRO A 8 3.65 3.01 -3.96
CA PRO A 8 5.00 3.18 -4.46
C PRO A 8 5.51 4.60 -4.18
N PRO A 9 6.81 4.78 -3.87
CA PRO A 9 7.40 6.11 -3.79
C PRO A 9 7.30 6.77 -5.17
N TRP A 10 6.59 7.89 -5.25
CA TRP A 10 6.40 8.63 -6.50
C TRP A 10 6.92 10.07 -6.35
N PRO A 11 8.06 10.40 -6.97
CA PRO A 11 8.73 11.67 -6.75
C PRO A 11 8.06 12.86 -7.44
N LEU A 12 7.03 12.63 -8.26
CA LEU A 12 6.31 13.69 -8.98
C LEU A 12 5.01 14.08 -8.28
N LEU A 13 4.62 13.38 -7.22
CA LEU A 13 3.49 13.74 -6.38
C LEU A 13 4.03 14.61 -5.24
N ASP A 14 3.79 15.91 -5.33
CA ASP A 14 4.35 16.90 -4.42
C ASP A 14 3.25 17.52 -3.53
N GLY A 15 3.65 18.05 -2.37
CA GLY A 15 2.78 18.81 -1.47
C GLY A 15 1.49 18.06 -1.11
N GLU A 16 0.36 18.75 -1.28
CA GLU A 16 -1.00 18.29 -0.94
C GLU A 16 -1.55 17.20 -1.89
N GLU A 17 -0.97 17.00 -3.08
CA GLU A 17 -1.44 15.98 -4.03
C GLU A 17 -1.18 14.57 -3.49
N LYS A 18 -0.03 14.39 -2.84
CA LYS A 18 0.39 13.10 -2.29
C LYS A 18 -0.56 12.57 -1.19
N PRO A 19 -0.90 13.32 -0.12
CA PRO A 19 -1.84 12.84 0.89
C PRO A 19 -3.25 12.62 0.33
N ALA A 20 -3.69 13.43 -0.64
CA ALA A 20 -4.99 13.25 -1.30
C ALA A 20 -5.05 11.92 -2.07
N VAL A 21 -4.05 11.66 -2.93
CA VAL A 21 -3.91 10.41 -3.68
C VAL A 21 -3.82 9.21 -2.75
N VAL A 22 -3.03 9.30 -1.67
CA VAL A 22 -2.94 8.22 -0.67
C VAL A 22 -4.31 7.93 -0.06
N THR A 23 -5.06 8.96 0.30
CA THR A 23 -6.38 8.81 0.92
C THR A 23 -7.38 8.16 -0.03
N GLU A 24 -7.41 8.57 -1.30
CA GLU A 24 -8.30 7.98 -2.31
C GLU A 24 -7.95 6.53 -2.62
N VAL A 25 -6.66 6.21 -2.76
CA VAL A 25 -6.19 4.84 -2.97
C VAL A 25 -6.58 3.95 -1.80
N VAL A 26 -6.39 4.42 -0.55
CA VAL A 26 -6.80 3.69 0.65
C VAL A 26 -8.32 3.45 0.64
N ALA A 27 -9.11 4.47 0.34
CA ALA A 27 -10.57 4.37 0.32
C ALA A 27 -11.07 3.40 -0.78
N SER A 28 -10.43 3.42 -1.95
CA SER A 28 -10.76 2.54 -3.08
C SER A 28 -10.47 1.08 -2.75
N VAL A 29 -9.24 0.78 -2.30
CA VAL A 29 -8.85 -0.59 -1.93
C VAL A 29 -9.69 -1.13 -0.78
N THR A 30 -9.99 -0.29 0.21
CA THR A 30 -10.83 -0.70 1.36
C THR A 30 -12.25 -1.06 0.92
N ARG A 31 -12.87 -0.24 0.06
CA ARG A 31 -14.21 -0.52 -0.49
C ARG A 31 -14.24 -1.79 -1.33
N ALA A 32 -13.23 -1.99 -2.18
CA ALA A 32 -13.16 -3.18 -3.02
C ALA A 32 -12.99 -4.48 -2.21
N ILE A 33 -12.26 -4.45 -1.10
CA ILE A 33 -12.14 -5.60 -0.19
C ILE A 33 -13.40 -5.83 0.65
N ALA A 34 -14.11 -4.75 1.01
CA ALA A 34 -15.41 -4.86 1.68
C ALA A 34 -16.47 -5.50 0.78
N GLY A 35 -16.43 -5.25 -0.53
CA GLY A 35 -17.33 -5.84 -1.52
C GLY A 35 -16.91 -7.24 -2.04
N ALA A 36 -15.78 -7.78 -1.58
CA ALA A 36 -15.29 -9.07 -2.06
C ALA A 36 -16.12 -10.26 -1.51
N PRO A 37 -16.13 -11.42 -2.21
CA PRO A 37 -16.72 -12.66 -1.70
C PRO A 37 -16.24 -13.00 -0.28
N PHE A 38 -17.12 -13.60 0.53
CA PHE A 38 -16.90 -13.82 1.96
C PHE A 38 -15.55 -14.47 2.31
N HIS A 39 -15.10 -15.46 1.55
CA HIS A 39 -13.82 -16.15 1.80
C HIS A 39 -12.60 -15.22 1.60
N ILE A 40 -12.67 -14.28 0.65
CA ILE A 40 -11.63 -13.26 0.42
C ILE A 40 -11.70 -12.21 1.53
N HIS A 41 -12.91 -11.74 1.86
CA HIS A 41 -13.11 -10.76 2.92
C HIS A 41 -12.60 -11.27 4.28
N LEU A 42 -12.94 -12.51 4.63
CA LEU A 42 -12.51 -13.16 5.86
C LEU A 42 -10.98 -13.33 5.90
N ALA A 43 -10.38 -13.82 4.82
CA ALA A 43 -8.92 -13.96 4.73
C ALA A 43 -8.20 -12.61 4.87
N ALA A 44 -8.67 -11.58 4.14
CA ALA A 44 -8.09 -10.23 4.20
C ALA A 44 -8.21 -9.60 5.59
N ARG A 45 -9.37 -9.78 6.25
CA ARG A 45 -9.63 -9.27 7.60
C ARG A 45 -8.77 -9.98 8.64
N SER A 46 -8.71 -11.30 8.62
CA SER A 46 -7.89 -12.09 9.56
C SER A 46 -6.41 -11.75 9.45
N VAL A 47 -5.89 -11.66 8.22
CA VAL A 47 -4.49 -11.26 7.98
C VAL A 47 -4.25 -9.81 8.40
N SER A 48 -5.19 -8.90 8.16
CA SER A 48 -5.05 -7.50 8.60
C SER A 48 -5.02 -7.36 10.13
N ILE A 49 -5.82 -8.15 10.85
CA ILE A 49 -5.82 -8.20 12.31
C ILE A 49 -4.49 -8.78 12.81
N PHE A 50 -4.07 -9.92 12.27
CA PHE A 50 -2.80 -10.54 12.60
C PHE A 50 -1.63 -9.57 12.40
N LEU A 51 -1.61 -8.86 11.27
CA LEU A 51 -0.54 -7.91 10.97
C LEU A 51 -0.54 -6.70 11.87
N SER A 52 -1.72 -6.16 12.18
CA SER A 52 -1.87 -5.05 13.13
C SER A 52 -1.40 -5.45 14.53
N LEU A 53 -1.70 -6.69 14.94
CA LEU A 53 -1.25 -7.22 16.22
C LEU A 53 0.27 -7.38 16.26
N CYS A 54 0.87 -7.93 15.19
CA CYS A 54 2.31 -8.08 15.11
C CYS A 54 3.04 -6.72 15.08
N THR A 55 2.57 -5.75 14.30
CA THR A 55 3.16 -4.41 14.31
C THR A 55 2.99 -3.73 15.66
N TRP A 56 1.85 -3.90 16.33
CA TRP A 56 1.65 -3.37 17.68
C TRP A 56 2.63 -3.99 18.69
N LEU A 57 2.78 -5.32 18.71
CA LEU A 57 3.72 -6.03 19.59
C LEU A 57 5.18 -5.61 19.34
N ILE A 58 5.58 -5.47 18.08
CA ILE A 58 6.94 -5.07 17.70
C ILE A 58 7.21 -3.59 18.03
N SER A 59 6.18 -2.73 17.93
CA SER A 59 6.28 -1.29 18.19
C SER A 59 6.21 -0.96 19.68
N ALA A 60 5.48 -1.73 20.49
CA ALA A 60 5.36 -1.51 21.94
C ALA A 60 6.71 -1.60 22.68
N GLY A 61 7.70 -2.31 22.11
CA GLY A 61 9.07 -2.40 22.63
C GLY A 61 10.10 -1.53 21.89
N ALA A 62 9.67 -0.60 21.04
CA ALA A 62 10.57 0.29 20.30
C ALA A 62 10.67 1.64 21.02
N GLY A 63 11.88 2.05 21.40
CA GLY A 63 12.16 3.27 22.18
C GLY A 63 11.94 4.60 21.44
N GLY A 64 10.94 4.69 20.56
CA GLY A 64 10.53 5.92 19.90
C GLY A 64 9.82 5.70 18.54
N PRO A 65 9.17 6.75 17.99
CA PRO A 65 8.37 6.68 16.75
C PRO A 65 9.18 6.30 15.51
N LEU A 66 10.46 6.67 15.47
CA LEU A 66 11.35 6.36 14.35
C LEU A 66 11.79 4.88 14.37
N ALA A 67 12.05 4.35 15.57
CA ALA A 67 12.42 2.95 15.77
C ALA A 67 11.23 2.00 15.53
N SER A 68 10.01 2.43 15.86
CA SER A 68 8.80 1.65 15.56
C SER A 68 8.53 1.57 14.05
N ALA A 69 8.69 2.68 13.32
CA ALA A 69 8.54 2.71 11.86
C ALA A 69 9.54 1.78 11.16
N LEU A 70 10.82 1.83 11.52
CA LEU A 70 11.86 0.95 10.95
C LEU A 70 11.61 -0.53 11.24
N ARG A 71 11.16 -0.86 12.45
CA ARG A 71 10.84 -2.25 12.80
C ARG A 71 9.58 -2.74 12.09
N ALA A 72 8.57 -1.89 11.91
CA ALA A 72 7.38 -2.23 11.14
C ALA A 72 7.72 -2.50 9.67
N ASP A 73 8.62 -1.71 9.08
CA ASP A 73 9.07 -1.87 7.69
C ASP A 73 9.92 -3.14 7.50
N THR A 74 10.79 -3.43 8.47
CA THR A 74 11.55 -4.69 8.52
C THR A 74 10.63 -5.90 8.65
N PHE A 75 9.63 -5.84 9.52
CA PHE A 75 8.63 -6.88 9.69
C PHE A 75 7.83 -7.09 8.40
N TYR A 76 7.46 -6.02 7.72
CA TYR A 76 6.77 -6.09 6.44
C TYR A 76 7.60 -6.81 5.37
N THR A 77 8.90 -6.52 5.31
CA THR A 77 9.84 -7.18 4.40
C THR A 77 9.97 -8.68 4.69
N LEU A 78 10.01 -9.06 5.97
CA LEU A 78 10.00 -10.47 6.38
C LEU A 78 8.69 -11.16 6.00
N LEU A 79 7.58 -10.46 6.13
CA LEU A 79 6.26 -10.97 5.79
C LEU A 79 6.11 -11.27 4.30
N GLN A 80 6.71 -10.45 3.44
CA GLN A 80 6.76 -10.70 1.99
C GLN A 80 7.51 -11.99 1.62
N ARG A 81 8.38 -12.50 2.50
CA ARG A 81 9.11 -13.77 2.31
C ARG A 81 8.38 -14.97 2.91
N SER A 82 7.26 -14.77 3.61
CA SER A 82 6.51 -15.87 4.20
C SER A 82 5.76 -16.68 3.13
N PRO A 83 5.92 -18.02 3.06
CA PRO A 83 5.11 -18.83 2.17
C PRO A 83 3.66 -18.92 2.67
N GLY A 84 2.69 -18.91 1.75
CA GLY A 84 1.31 -19.30 2.04
C GLY A 84 0.24 -18.19 1.96
N PRO A 85 -0.86 -18.31 2.74
CA PRO A 85 -2.04 -17.45 2.63
C PRO A 85 -1.75 -15.96 2.88
N ILE A 86 -0.80 -15.68 3.77
CA ILE A 86 -0.38 -14.32 4.12
C ILE A 86 0.24 -13.62 2.91
N ALA A 87 1.18 -14.26 2.20
CA ALA A 87 1.77 -13.70 0.99
C ALA A 87 0.74 -13.48 -0.12
N SER A 88 -0.25 -14.37 -0.23
CA SER A 88 -1.33 -14.22 -1.23
C SER A 88 -2.19 -12.98 -0.94
N VAL A 89 -2.56 -12.76 0.32
CA VAL A 89 -3.30 -11.57 0.73
C VAL A 89 -2.45 -10.31 0.57
N VAL A 90 -1.17 -10.33 0.98
CA VAL A 90 -0.27 -9.18 0.79
C VAL A 90 -0.10 -8.85 -0.69
N ARG A 91 0.04 -9.86 -1.55
CA ARG A 91 0.12 -9.69 -3.00
C ARG A 91 -1.18 -9.11 -3.56
N LEU A 92 -2.34 -9.57 -3.09
CA LEU A 92 -3.64 -9.01 -3.47
C LEU A 92 -3.72 -7.53 -3.10
N TYR A 93 -3.43 -7.17 -1.86
CA TYR A 93 -3.40 -5.77 -1.42
C TYR A 93 -2.41 -4.95 -2.26
N ARG A 94 -1.20 -5.47 -2.53
CA ARG A 94 -0.20 -4.77 -3.34
C ARG A 94 -0.68 -4.52 -4.77
N SER A 95 -1.25 -5.53 -5.42
CA SER A 95 -1.79 -5.42 -6.77
C SER A 95 -2.94 -4.41 -6.84
N MET A 96 -3.87 -4.46 -5.88
CA MET A 96 -4.99 -3.52 -5.84
C MET A 96 -4.53 -2.09 -5.55
N THR A 97 -3.56 -1.91 -4.63
CA THR A 97 -2.97 -0.60 -4.33
C THR A 97 -2.26 -0.02 -5.55
N LEU A 98 -1.47 -0.82 -6.27
CA LEU A 98 -0.79 -0.37 -7.49
C LEU A 98 -1.79 0.02 -8.58
N LEU A 99 -2.79 -0.83 -8.82
CA LEU A 99 -3.83 -0.55 -9.81
C LEU A 99 -4.57 0.75 -9.46
N ALA A 100 -5.06 0.86 -8.23
CA ALA A 100 -5.78 2.03 -7.75
C ALA A 100 -4.92 3.31 -7.75
N PHE A 101 -3.60 3.18 -7.53
CA PHE A 101 -2.66 4.30 -7.59
C PHE A 101 -2.47 4.83 -9.01
N TYR A 102 -2.26 3.93 -9.97
CA TYR A 102 -2.08 4.33 -11.38
C TYR A 102 -3.37 4.80 -12.06
N ASP A 103 -4.53 4.42 -11.51
CA ASP A 103 -5.85 4.88 -11.97
C ASP A 103 -6.18 6.31 -11.48
N GLN A 104 -5.40 6.87 -10.54
CA GLN A 104 -5.62 8.24 -10.09
C GLN A 104 -5.28 9.24 -11.19
N THR A 105 -6.22 10.14 -11.50
CA THR A 105 -6.08 11.23 -12.47
C THR A 105 -4.76 12.01 -12.35
N PRO A 106 -4.31 12.48 -11.16
CA PRO A 106 -3.04 13.21 -11.06
C PRO A 106 -1.82 12.35 -11.41
N VAL A 107 -1.86 11.05 -11.13
CA VAL A 107 -0.77 10.12 -11.48
C VAL A 107 -0.77 9.85 -12.98
N ALA A 108 -1.94 9.56 -13.56
CA ALA A 108 -2.09 9.33 -14.99
C ALA A 108 -1.69 10.55 -15.83
N ALA A 109 -2.07 11.76 -15.41
CA ALA A 109 -1.71 13.01 -16.09
C ALA A 109 -0.19 13.23 -16.13
N LYS A 110 0.52 12.98 -15.02
CA LYS A 110 1.99 13.12 -14.95
C LYS A 110 2.72 12.03 -15.74
N LEU A 111 2.16 10.82 -15.81
CA LEU A 111 2.69 9.76 -16.69
C LEU A 111 2.57 10.11 -18.17
N LEU A 112 1.42 10.67 -18.57
CA LEU A 112 1.19 11.10 -19.95
C LEU A 112 2.08 12.28 -20.34
N SER A 113 2.29 13.24 -19.45
CA SER A 113 3.17 14.39 -19.72
C SER A 113 4.64 13.98 -19.87
N LEU A 114 5.12 13.02 -19.08
CA LEU A 114 6.47 12.45 -19.24
C LEU A 114 6.64 11.73 -20.57
N ARG A 115 5.64 10.94 -20.99
CA ARG A 115 5.67 10.24 -22.28
C ARG A 115 5.71 11.22 -23.45
N ALA A 116 4.91 12.29 -23.39
CA ALA A 116 4.93 13.34 -24.39
C ALA A 116 6.31 14.03 -24.47
N ALA A 117 6.93 14.32 -23.33
CA ALA A 117 8.27 14.91 -23.26
C ALA A 117 9.38 13.99 -23.79
N GLN A 118 9.24 12.66 -23.62
CA GLN A 118 10.18 11.68 -24.18
C GLN A 118 10.03 11.54 -25.70
N ASN A 119 8.79 11.46 -26.21
CA ASN A 119 8.52 11.36 -27.64
C ASN A 119 8.95 12.62 -28.43
N TRP A 120 9.01 13.79 -27.78
CA TRP A 120 9.51 15.02 -28.40
C TRP A 120 11.04 15.07 -28.52
N ARG A 121 11.77 14.26 -27.75
CA ARG A 121 13.24 14.22 -27.73
C ARG A 121 13.83 13.11 -28.59
N ALA A 122 12.99 12.28 -29.20
CA ALA A 122 13.37 11.20 -30.13
C ALA A 122 13.19 11.67 -31.58
#